data_AF-A0A3B1AJK0-F1
#
_entry.id   AF-A0A3B1AJK0-F1
#
_cell.length_a   1.000
_cell.length_b   1.000
_cell.length_c   1.000
_cell.angle_alpha   90.00
_cell.angle_beta   90.00
_cell.angle_gamma   90.00
#
_symmetry.space_group_name_H-M   'P 1'
#
loop_
_entity.id
_entity.type
_entity.pdbx_description
1 polymer ?
#
loop_
_entity_poly.entity_id
_entity_poly.type
_entity_poly.pdbx_seq_one_letter_code
_entity_poly.pdbx_strand_id
1 'polypeptide(L)'
;SVCHLAISKGKIEAIVSGSELYNINIDITPLPAKKWKKVRDQCAGQIGSILELLQGRFSDNVMKIVTDPKNGLFPQPREIKLACDCPDWAEMCKHIAAVLYGVGARLDHQPELLFLLRNVDQEALISAELDVASAASGKGKRRLASTDLSDLFGVDMEEPIKPRRKKVAVKKKTIAHKKTAVKKKVGKKTVTKKKSTVKKKRPFTPTAAAVRRLRKQFEMNSAQFAALLGVSPPTVGNWEKGSGKLKLRQRTLEALSQVAGLTPQQAKRRLKHGLKP
;
A
#
# COMPACT_ATOMS: atom_id res chain seq x y z
N SER A 1 -27.38 -9.04 -12.92
CA SER A 1 -26.13 -8.27 -12.69
C SER A 1 -25.53 -8.61 -11.34
N VAL A 2 -24.21 -8.59 -11.19
CA VAL A 2 -23.53 -8.80 -9.89
C VAL A 2 -23.54 -7.47 -9.12
N CYS A 3 -24.24 -7.42 -7.99
CA CYS A 3 -24.38 -6.22 -7.16
C CYS A 3 -23.23 -6.10 -6.16
N HIS A 4 -22.81 -7.23 -5.60
CA HIS A 4 -21.71 -7.30 -4.65
C HIS A 4 -20.84 -8.51 -4.95
N LEU A 5 -19.53 -8.35 -4.75
CA LEU A 5 -18.56 -9.43 -4.83
C LEU A 5 -17.46 -9.11 -3.82
N ALA A 6 -17.25 -10.00 -2.87
CA ALA A 6 -16.18 -9.96 -1.88
C ALA A 6 -15.36 -11.25 -1.99
N ILE A 7 -14.04 -11.10 -1.99
CA ILE A 7 -13.10 -12.21 -2.05
C ILE A 7 -12.34 -12.21 -0.73
N SER A 8 -12.40 -13.33 -0.03
CA SER A 8 -11.76 -13.55 1.27
C SER A 8 -11.01 -14.88 1.24
N LYS A 9 -10.30 -15.22 2.32
CA LYS A 9 -9.43 -16.39 2.37
C LYS A 9 -10.26 -17.68 2.23
N GLY A 10 -10.10 -18.38 1.11
CA GLY A 10 -10.82 -19.62 0.82
C GLY A 10 -12.33 -19.45 0.57
N LYS A 11 -12.85 -18.21 0.49
CA LYS A 11 -14.28 -17.97 0.35
C LYS A 11 -14.59 -16.73 -0.49
N ILE A 12 -15.59 -16.85 -1.35
CA ILE A 12 -16.13 -15.78 -2.16
C ILE A 12 -17.60 -15.61 -1.80
N GLU A 13 -17.97 -14.38 -1.47
CA GLU A 13 -19.35 -14.00 -1.14
C GLU A 13 -19.84 -12.99 -2.17
N ALA A 14 -21.01 -13.24 -2.74
CA ALA A 14 -21.55 -12.37 -3.77
C ALA A 14 -23.08 -12.25 -3.68
N ILE A 15 -23.58 -11.11 -4.16
CA ILE A 15 -25.01 -10.85 -4.30
C ILE A 15 -25.28 -10.56 -5.76
N VAL A 16 -26.20 -11.33 -6.35
CA VAL A 16 -26.59 -11.20 -7.76
C VAL A 16 -28.06 -10.81 -7.85
N SER A 17 -28.33 -9.77 -8.63
CA SER A 17 -29.68 -9.37 -9.00
C SER A 17 -30.12 -10.09 -10.27
N GLY A 18 -31.19 -10.87 -10.15
CA GLY A 18 -31.96 -11.48 -11.23
C GLY A 18 -33.43 -11.11 -11.09
N SER A 19 -34.32 -12.11 -11.04
CA SER A 19 -35.72 -11.89 -10.65
C SER A 19 -35.86 -11.38 -9.21
N GLU A 20 -34.95 -11.83 -8.34
CA GLU A 20 -34.81 -11.41 -6.95
C GLU A 20 -33.30 -11.20 -6.65
N LEU A 21 -32.96 -10.89 -5.41
CA LEU A 21 -31.58 -10.87 -4.95
C LEU A 21 -31.19 -12.26 -4.45
N TYR A 22 -30.14 -12.81 -5.02
CA TYR A 22 -29.61 -14.13 -4.69
C TYR A 22 -28.25 -14.01 -4.02
N ASN A 23 -28.06 -14.74 -2.93
CA ASN A 23 -26.81 -14.86 -2.20
C ASN A 23 -26.03 -16.07 -2.70
N ILE A 24 -24.76 -15.83 -3.00
CA ILE A 24 -23.86 -16.85 -3.54
C ILE A 24 -22.66 -16.95 -2.62
N ASN A 25 -22.39 -18.18 -2.20
CA ASN A 25 -21.22 -18.55 -1.43
C ASN A 25 -20.43 -19.57 -2.24
N ILE A 26 -19.16 -19.27 -2.52
CA ILE A 26 -18.25 -20.19 -3.18
C ILE A 26 -17.08 -20.44 -2.23
N ASP A 27 -16.96 -21.68 -1.76
CA ASP A 27 -15.84 -22.09 -0.93
C ASP A 27 -14.77 -22.74 -1.80
N ILE A 28 -13.53 -22.33 -1.58
CA ILE A 28 -12.37 -22.84 -2.30
C ILE A 28 -11.45 -23.51 -1.30
N THR A 29 -11.14 -24.78 -1.59
CA THR A 29 -10.26 -25.57 -0.76
C THR A 29 -8.86 -24.93 -0.72
N PRO A 30 -8.20 -24.84 0.43
CA PRO A 30 -6.82 -24.34 0.50
C PRO A 30 -5.84 -25.22 -0.28
N LEU A 31 -4.76 -24.62 -0.81
CA LEU A 31 -3.73 -25.38 -1.52
C LEU A 31 -2.91 -26.26 -0.55
N PRO A 32 -2.70 -27.57 -0.85
CA PRO A 32 -1.83 -28.41 -0.04
C PRO A 32 -0.38 -27.89 0.00
N ALA A 33 0.25 -27.89 1.18
CA ALA A 33 1.62 -27.38 1.38
C ALA A 33 2.66 -28.00 0.45
N LYS A 34 2.51 -29.29 0.09
CA LYS A 34 3.39 -29.97 -0.87
C LYS A 34 3.30 -29.38 -2.28
N LYS A 35 2.10 -29.04 -2.75
CA LYS A 35 1.89 -28.39 -4.05
C LYS A 35 2.44 -26.96 -4.00
N TRP A 36 2.15 -26.23 -2.93
CA TRP A 36 2.66 -24.88 -2.72
C TRP A 36 4.19 -24.81 -2.79
N LYS A 37 4.86 -25.74 -2.10
CA LYS A 37 6.32 -25.83 -2.13
C LYS A 37 6.85 -26.01 -3.56
N LYS A 38 6.23 -26.87 -4.37
CA LYS A 38 6.63 -27.07 -5.78
C LYS A 38 6.48 -25.79 -6.61
N VAL A 39 5.35 -25.10 -6.48
CA VAL A 39 5.12 -23.83 -7.18
C VAL A 39 6.19 -22.82 -6.80
N ARG A 40 6.45 -22.65 -5.50
CA ARG A 40 7.48 -21.75 -5.00
C ARG A 40 8.87 -22.09 -5.53
N ASP A 41 9.25 -23.37 -5.49
CA ASP A 41 10.55 -23.83 -5.96
C ASP A 41 10.69 -23.67 -7.49
N GLN A 42 9.58 -23.72 -8.26
CA GLN A 42 9.56 -23.44 -9.70
C GLN A 42 9.60 -21.95 -10.03
N CYS A 43 8.98 -21.11 -9.19
CA CYS A 43 9.02 -19.66 -9.36
C CYS A 43 10.39 -19.08 -8.97
N ALA A 44 11.13 -19.75 -8.08
CA ALA A 44 12.44 -19.31 -7.64
C ALA A 44 13.44 -19.30 -8.82
N GLY A 45 14.10 -18.16 -9.04
CA GLY A 45 14.99 -17.90 -10.17
C GLY A 45 14.28 -17.58 -11.49
N GLN A 46 12.94 -17.55 -11.53
CA GLN A 46 12.15 -17.13 -12.71
C GLN A 46 11.61 -15.70 -12.59
N ILE A 47 11.92 -15.05 -11.48
CA ILE A 47 11.49 -13.70 -11.17
C ILE A 47 12.43 -12.71 -11.84
N GLY A 48 11.96 -12.09 -12.92
CA GLY A 48 12.76 -11.12 -13.67
C GLY A 48 13.05 -9.83 -12.89
N SER A 49 12.18 -9.47 -11.93
CA SER A 49 12.32 -8.27 -11.12
C SER A 49 11.64 -8.44 -9.76
N ILE A 50 12.44 -8.38 -8.69
CA ILE A 50 11.95 -8.35 -7.29
C ILE A 50 11.07 -7.12 -7.05
N LEU A 51 11.35 -6.01 -7.73
CA LEU A 51 10.59 -4.76 -7.59
C LEU A 51 9.16 -4.91 -8.11
N GLU A 52 8.94 -5.71 -9.16
CA GLU A 52 7.60 -6.01 -9.68
C GLU A 52 6.79 -6.83 -8.68
N LEU A 53 7.39 -7.85 -8.07
CA LEU A 53 6.73 -8.63 -7.02
C LEU A 53 6.38 -7.83 -5.79
N LEU A 54 7.26 -6.91 -5.36
CA LEU A 54 6.95 -5.99 -4.27
C LEU A 54 5.78 -5.06 -4.61
N GLN A 55 5.52 -4.82 -5.89
CA GLN A 55 4.37 -4.06 -6.38
C GLN A 55 3.12 -4.94 -6.62
N GLY A 56 3.20 -6.24 -6.33
CA GLY A 56 2.14 -7.21 -6.62
C GLY A 56 2.04 -7.60 -8.11
N ARG A 57 3.00 -7.19 -8.95
CA ARG A 57 3.06 -7.54 -10.37
C ARG A 57 3.94 -8.77 -10.54
N PHE A 58 3.45 -9.77 -11.27
CA PHE A 58 4.19 -11.00 -11.56
C PHE A 58 4.79 -10.93 -12.95
N SER A 59 6.01 -11.46 -13.11
CA SER A 59 6.62 -11.64 -14.43
C SER A 59 5.82 -12.65 -15.25
N ASP A 60 5.88 -12.55 -16.58
CA ASP A 60 5.17 -13.48 -17.47
C ASP A 60 5.50 -14.96 -17.20
N ASN A 61 6.74 -15.25 -16.80
CA ASN A 61 7.18 -16.60 -16.48
C ASN A 61 6.52 -17.11 -15.18
N VAL A 62 6.44 -16.27 -14.14
CA VAL A 62 5.76 -16.63 -12.90
C VAL A 62 4.26 -16.79 -13.15
N MET A 63 3.65 -15.91 -13.95
CA MET A 63 2.25 -16.04 -14.34
C MET A 63 1.98 -17.38 -15.01
N LYS A 64 2.81 -17.83 -15.96
CA LYS A 64 2.66 -19.15 -16.60
C LYS A 64 2.70 -20.32 -15.61
N ILE A 65 3.55 -20.26 -14.60
CA ILE A 65 3.68 -21.31 -13.57
C ILE A 65 2.44 -21.30 -12.65
N VAL A 66 2.03 -20.11 -12.22
CA VAL A 66 0.90 -19.90 -11.31
C VAL A 66 -0.43 -20.27 -11.98
N THR A 67 -0.56 -20.00 -13.28
CA THR A 67 -1.77 -20.30 -14.07
C THR A 67 -1.79 -21.71 -14.67
N ASP A 68 -0.80 -22.55 -14.38
CA ASP A 68 -0.77 -23.94 -14.85
C ASP A 68 -2.02 -24.72 -14.36
N PRO A 69 -2.81 -25.34 -15.25
CA PRO A 69 -4.05 -26.02 -14.88
C PRO A 69 -3.89 -27.23 -13.94
N LYS A 70 -2.71 -27.85 -13.89
CA LYS A 70 -2.44 -29.07 -13.14
C LYS A 70 -1.61 -28.82 -11.89
N ASN A 71 -0.58 -28.00 -12.02
CA ASN A 71 0.43 -27.77 -10.99
C ASN A 71 0.39 -26.36 -10.38
N GLY A 72 -0.42 -25.45 -10.94
CA GLY A 72 -0.50 -24.08 -10.51
C GLY A 72 -1.38 -23.86 -9.28
N LEU A 73 -1.79 -22.61 -9.11
CA LEU A 73 -2.63 -22.17 -8.00
C LEU A 73 -4.12 -22.29 -8.28
N PHE A 74 -4.52 -22.42 -9.55
CA PHE A 74 -5.94 -22.51 -9.89
C PHE A 74 -6.59 -23.76 -9.26
N PRO A 75 -7.76 -23.61 -8.62
CA PRO A 75 -8.45 -24.73 -8.00
C PRO A 75 -9.00 -25.67 -9.06
N GLN A 76 -8.94 -26.97 -8.78
CA GLN A 76 -9.61 -27.97 -9.61
C GLN A 76 -11.13 -27.90 -9.39
N PRO A 77 -11.97 -28.39 -10.32
CA PRO A 77 -13.42 -28.39 -10.13
C PRO A 77 -13.89 -29.01 -8.82
N ARG A 78 -13.20 -30.07 -8.36
CA ARG A 78 -13.49 -30.75 -7.08
C ARG A 78 -13.09 -29.95 -5.83
N GLU A 79 -12.24 -28.94 -6.00
CA GLU A 79 -11.76 -28.07 -4.92
C GLU A 79 -12.67 -26.83 -4.74
N ILE A 80 -13.67 -26.66 -5.61
CA ILE A 80 -14.63 -25.55 -5.62
C ILE A 80 -15.99 -26.08 -5.17
N LYS A 81 -16.55 -25.50 -4.11
CA LYS A 81 -17.92 -25.78 -3.66
C LYS A 81 -18.78 -24.57 -3.96
N LEU A 82 -19.86 -24.80 -4.69
CA LEU A 82 -20.74 -23.75 -5.19
C LEU A 82 -22.06 -23.83 -4.43
N ALA A 83 -22.52 -22.69 -3.89
CA ALA A 83 -23.81 -22.57 -3.25
C ALA A 83 -24.51 -21.29 -3.74
N CYS A 84 -25.74 -21.46 -4.22
CA CYS A 84 -26.64 -20.37 -4.58
C CYS A 84 -28.02 -20.67 -4.00
N ASP A 85 -28.69 -19.67 -3.46
CA ASP A 85 -30.05 -19.75 -2.92
C ASP A 85 -31.15 -19.64 -4.01
N CYS A 86 -30.79 -19.77 -5.29
CA CYS A 86 -31.77 -19.68 -6.37
C CYS A 86 -32.60 -20.96 -6.52
N PRO A 87 -33.81 -20.89 -7.08
CA PRO A 87 -34.67 -22.06 -7.30
C PRO A 87 -34.17 -23.01 -8.42
N ASP A 88 -32.97 -22.77 -8.96
CA ASP A 88 -32.33 -23.61 -9.96
C ASP A 88 -31.59 -24.76 -9.27
N TRP A 89 -31.89 -26.00 -9.67
CA TRP A 89 -31.33 -27.22 -9.09
C TRP A 89 -29.97 -27.61 -9.69
N ALA A 90 -29.45 -26.84 -10.64
CA ALA A 90 -28.13 -27.05 -11.20
C ALA A 90 -27.01 -26.66 -10.21
N GLU A 91 -25.95 -27.49 -10.12
CA GLU A 91 -24.73 -27.16 -9.38
C GLU A 91 -24.06 -25.87 -9.91
N MET A 92 -24.22 -25.58 -11.20
CA MET A 92 -23.71 -24.38 -11.88
C MET A 92 -24.86 -23.62 -12.53
N CYS A 93 -25.52 -22.77 -11.76
CA CYS A 93 -26.58 -21.90 -12.28
C CYS A 93 -26.01 -20.65 -12.97
N LYS A 94 -26.86 -19.92 -13.70
CA LYS A 94 -26.49 -18.65 -14.35
C LYS A 94 -25.92 -17.60 -13.38
N HIS A 95 -26.34 -17.62 -12.12
CA HIS A 95 -25.87 -16.66 -11.11
C HIS A 95 -24.45 -16.98 -10.67
N ILE A 96 -24.15 -18.26 -10.44
CA ILE A 96 -22.79 -18.72 -10.12
C ILE A 96 -21.85 -18.42 -11.29
N ALA A 97 -22.27 -18.69 -12.53
CA ALA A 97 -21.48 -18.37 -13.72
C ALA A 97 -21.14 -16.87 -13.79
N ALA A 98 -22.11 -15.99 -13.51
CA ALA A 98 -21.89 -14.55 -13.45
C ALA A 98 -20.88 -14.14 -12.36
N VAL A 99 -20.93 -14.79 -11.19
CA VAL A 99 -19.98 -14.54 -10.10
C VAL A 99 -18.59 -15.01 -10.48
N LEU A 100 -18.43 -16.23 -11.01
CA LEU A 100 -17.12 -16.75 -11.43
C LEU A 100 -16.49 -15.90 -12.52
N TYR A 101 -17.29 -15.38 -13.46
CA TYR A 101 -16.82 -14.43 -14.46
C TYR A 101 -16.35 -13.12 -13.82
N GLY A 102 -17.11 -12.57 -12.87
CA GLY A 102 -16.72 -11.38 -12.12
C GLY A 102 -15.46 -11.58 -11.27
N VAL A 103 -15.26 -12.79 -10.73
CA VAL A 103 -14.03 -13.18 -10.03
C VAL A 103 -12.86 -13.21 -11.00
N GLY A 104 -13.01 -13.88 -12.15
CA GLY A 104 -11.97 -13.92 -13.19
C GLY A 104 -11.51 -12.52 -13.60
N ALA A 105 -12.47 -11.63 -13.91
CA ALA A 105 -12.17 -10.25 -14.26
C ALA A 105 -11.42 -9.47 -13.17
N ARG A 106 -11.64 -9.78 -11.88
CA ARG A 106 -10.86 -9.20 -10.79
C ARG A 106 -9.46 -9.79 -10.67
N LEU A 107 -9.33 -11.11 -10.86
CA LEU A 107 -8.03 -11.79 -10.84
C LEU A 107 -7.11 -11.30 -11.96
N ASP A 108 -7.67 -10.97 -13.13
CA ASP A 108 -6.91 -10.43 -14.27
C ASP A 108 -6.26 -9.06 -13.94
N HIS A 109 -6.92 -8.26 -13.10
CA HIS A 109 -6.39 -6.96 -12.65
C HIS A 109 -5.60 -7.03 -11.34
N GLN A 110 -5.90 -8.00 -10.48
CA GLN A 110 -5.34 -8.16 -9.13
C GLN A 110 -5.00 -9.64 -8.87
N PRO A 111 -3.88 -10.14 -9.42
CA PRO A 111 -3.47 -11.54 -9.28
C PRO A 111 -3.15 -11.93 -7.84
N GLU A 112 -2.83 -10.98 -6.95
CA GLU A 112 -2.61 -11.23 -5.52
C GLU A 112 -3.83 -11.88 -4.82
N LEU A 113 -5.04 -11.63 -5.34
CA LEU A 113 -6.27 -12.22 -4.80
C LEU A 113 -6.30 -13.75 -4.94
N LEU A 114 -5.60 -14.33 -5.92
CA LEU A 114 -5.51 -15.78 -6.08
C LEU A 114 -4.74 -16.42 -4.91
N PHE A 115 -3.69 -15.75 -4.44
CA PHE A 115 -2.90 -16.20 -3.28
C PHE A 115 -3.74 -16.17 -2.01
N LEU A 116 -4.46 -15.05 -1.81
CA LEU A 116 -5.41 -14.89 -0.70
C LEU A 116 -6.48 -15.99 -0.74
N LEU A 117 -7.06 -16.25 -1.91
CA LEU A 117 -8.11 -17.24 -2.10
C LEU A 117 -7.62 -18.67 -1.85
N ARG A 118 -6.38 -19.00 -2.23
CA ARG A 118 -5.76 -20.31 -1.98
C ARG A 118 -5.12 -20.44 -0.61
N ASN A 119 -5.23 -19.40 0.22
CA ASN A 119 -4.67 -19.31 1.57
C ASN A 119 -3.14 -19.55 1.58
N VAL A 120 -2.45 -18.98 0.59
CA VAL A 120 -1.00 -18.99 0.49
C VAL A 120 -0.46 -17.57 0.59
N ASP A 121 0.76 -17.46 1.10
CA ASP A 121 1.40 -16.16 1.30
C ASP A 121 2.26 -15.79 0.09
N GLN A 122 2.01 -14.60 -0.47
CA GLN A 122 2.82 -14.06 -1.56
C GLN A 122 4.22 -13.71 -1.10
N GLU A 123 4.41 -13.29 0.16
CA GLU A 123 5.73 -12.95 0.70
C GLU A 123 6.69 -14.16 0.69
N ALA A 124 6.13 -15.37 0.82
CA ALA A 124 6.90 -16.61 0.74
C ALA A 124 7.50 -16.89 -0.64
N LEU A 125 6.98 -16.27 -1.72
CA LEU A 125 7.63 -16.31 -3.04
C LEU A 125 8.82 -15.36 -3.10
N ILE A 126 8.67 -14.16 -2.51
CA ILE A 126 9.74 -13.16 -2.48
C ILE A 126 10.92 -13.67 -1.65
N SER A 127 10.66 -14.31 -0.51
CA SER A 127 11.72 -14.90 0.31
C SER A 127 12.50 -15.99 -0.45
N ALA A 128 11.79 -16.84 -1.21
CA ALA A 128 12.43 -17.90 -1.98
C ALA A 128 13.33 -17.35 -3.10
N GLU A 129 12.93 -16.26 -3.73
CA GLU A 129 13.77 -15.58 -4.73
C GLU A 129 15.03 -14.98 -4.10
N LEU A 130 14.89 -14.34 -2.94
CA LEU A 130 16.02 -13.78 -2.21
C LEU A 130 17.01 -14.87 -1.77
N ASP A 131 16.52 -16.03 -1.35
CA ASP A 131 17.34 -17.19 -1.01
C ASP A 131 18.14 -17.68 -2.23
N VAL A 132 17.52 -17.75 -3.41
CA VAL A 132 18.21 -18.12 -4.66
C VAL A 132 19.22 -17.07 -5.10
N ALA A 133 18.87 -15.79 -5.04
CA ALA A 133 19.78 -14.69 -5.36
C ALA A 133 21.00 -14.67 -4.40
N SER A 134 20.77 -14.91 -3.11
CA SER A 134 21.83 -15.02 -2.10
C SER A 134 22.71 -16.25 -2.33
N ALA A 135 22.12 -17.40 -2.69
CA ALA A 135 22.85 -18.62 -3.01
C ALA A 135 23.67 -18.50 -4.31
N ALA A 136 23.15 -17.80 -5.33
CA ALA A 136 23.88 -17.50 -6.56
C ALA A 136 25.04 -16.52 -6.33
N SER A 137 24.87 -15.56 -5.42
CA SER A 137 25.95 -14.70 -4.90
C SER A 137 26.93 -15.48 -3.99
N GLY A 138 26.57 -16.70 -3.60
CA GLY A 138 27.21 -17.56 -2.61
C GLY A 138 28.46 -18.34 -3.04
N LYS A 139 29.14 -17.98 -4.14
CA LYS A 139 30.59 -18.24 -4.29
C LYS A 139 31.38 -17.08 -3.66
N GLY A 140 31.05 -16.74 -2.43
CA GLY A 140 31.64 -15.61 -1.73
C GLY A 140 31.25 -15.64 -0.26
N LYS A 141 31.96 -16.44 0.53
CA LYS A 141 31.85 -16.44 1.99
C LYS A 141 32.37 -15.10 2.53
N ARG A 142 31.56 -14.04 2.47
CA ARG A 142 31.78 -12.80 3.22
C ARG A 142 30.44 -12.30 3.73
N ARG A 143 30.27 -12.39 5.05
CA ARG A 143 29.29 -11.55 5.77
C ARG A 143 29.61 -10.11 5.38
N LEU A 144 28.73 -9.47 4.62
CA LEU A 144 28.84 -8.06 4.27
C LEU A 144 28.87 -7.27 5.58
N ALA A 145 29.99 -6.59 5.84
CA ALA A 145 30.06 -5.62 6.91
C ALA A 145 29.08 -4.48 6.60
N SER A 146 28.50 -3.87 7.64
CA SER A 146 27.51 -2.78 7.48
C SER A 146 28.01 -1.63 6.61
N THR A 147 29.33 -1.40 6.60
CA THR A 147 30.00 -0.41 5.76
C THR A 147 29.92 -0.72 4.27
N ASP A 148 29.98 -1.99 3.86
CA ASP A 148 29.98 -2.40 2.44
C ASP A 148 28.58 -2.32 1.80
N LEU A 149 27.53 -2.28 2.64
CA LEU A 149 26.15 -2.12 2.17
C LEU A 149 25.78 -0.65 1.90
N SER A 150 26.37 0.30 2.63
CA SER A 150 26.15 1.73 2.39
C SER A 150 26.74 2.18 1.06
N ASP A 151 27.89 1.64 0.68
CA ASP A 151 28.55 1.94 -0.60
C ASP A 151 27.82 1.32 -1.80
N LEU A 152 27.17 0.17 -1.62
CA LEU A 152 26.42 -0.51 -2.70
C LEU A 152 25.03 0.10 -2.97
N PHE A 153 24.39 0.66 -1.93
CA PHE A 153 23.02 1.20 -2.03
C PHE A 153 22.95 2.73 -1.93
N GLY A 154 24.06 3.43 -1.66
CA GLY A 154 24.11 4.89 -1.56
C GLY A 154 23.22 5.46 -0.45
N VAL A 155 22.97 4.66 0.59
CA VAL A 155 22.17 5.07 1.76
C VAL A 155 23.08 5.04 2.98
N ASP A 156 23.36 6.21 3.52
CA ASP A 156 24.06 6.40 4.79
C ASP A 156 23.10 5.97 5.91
N MET A 157 23.31 4.77 6.47
CA MET A 157 22.55 4.31 7.63
C MET A 157 23.25 4.82 8.88
N GLU A 158 22.74 5.93 9.45
CA GLU A 158 23.19 6.44 10.75
C GLU A 158 23.11 5.33 11.82
N GLU A 159 24.28 4.92 12.31
CA GLU A 159 24.40 3.88 13.32
C GLU A 159 23.60 4.22 14.59
N PRO A 160 22.83 3.28 15.17
CA PRO A 160 22.30 3.48 16.50
C PRO A 160 23.44 3.45 17.51
N ILE A 161 23.55 4.54 18.27
CA ILE A 161 24.48 4.73 19.39
C ILE A 161 24.34 3.55 20.38
N LYS A 162 25.31 2.63 20.36
CA LYS A 162 25.39 1.53 21.34
C LYS A 162 25.74 2.09 22.73
N PRO A 163 24.94 1.82 23.77
CA PRO A 163 25.29 2.24 25.12
C PRO A 163 26.43 1.38 25.66
N ARG A 164 27.59 2.01 25.87
CA ARG A 164 28.75 1.41 26.55
C ARG A 164 28.41 1.18 28.03
N ARG A 165 28.06 -0.06 28.40
CA ARG A 165 27.95 -0.47 29.82
C ARG A 165 29.33 -0.44 30.47
N LYS A 166 29.58 0.55 31.33
CA LYS A 166 30.73 0.54 32.26
C LYS A 166 30.48 -0.53 33.33
N LYS A 167 31.38 -1.50 33.44
CA LYS A 167 31.46 -2.41 34.59
C LYS A 167 31.97 -1.59 35.79
N VAL A 168 31.12 -1.38 36.79
CA VAL A 168 31.56 -0.83 38.09
C VAL A 168 31.73 -2.01 39.05
N ALA A 169 32.99 -2.28 39.40
CA ALA A 169 33.34 -3.19 40.48
C ALA A 169 32.98 -2.53 41.82
N VAL A 170 32.19 -3.25 42.62
CA VAL A 170 31.79 -2.84 43.98
C VAL A 170 32.97 -3.02 44.92
N LYS A 171 33.41 -1.93 45.57
CA LYS A 171 34.12 -2.00 46.85
C LYS A 171 33.49 -1.02 47.85
N LYS A 172 33.01 -1.60 48.95
CA LYS A 172 32.51 -0.98 50.18
C LYS A 172 33.70 -0.35 50.93
N LYS A 173 33.57 0.89 51.43
CA LYS A 173 33.70 1.24 52.86
C LYS A 173 33.74 2.76 53.12
N THR A 174 33.06 3.09 54.23
CA THR A 174 33.30 4.12 55.26
C THR A 174 32.99 5.61 55.03
N ILE A 175 31.94 5.98 55.77
CA ILE A 175 31.51 7.24 56.39
C ILE A 175 32.64 8.18 56.85
N ALA A 176 32.51 9.48 56.60
CA ALA A 176 32.77 10.56 57.58
C ALA A 176 32.21 11.92 57.10
N HIS A 177 31.70 12.69 58.05
CA HIS A 177 31.01 13.97 57.93
C HIS A 177 31.89 15.15 57.48
N LYS A 178 31.29 16.14 56.77
CA LYS A 178 31.43 17.55 57.16
C LYS A 178 30.28 18.41 56.62
N LYS A 179 29.52 19.02 57.55
CA LYS A 179 28.53 20.07 57.32
C LYS A 179 29.26 21.41 57.16
N THR A 180 28.84 22.23 56.22
CA THR A 180 28.76 23.70 56.38
C THR A 180 27.74 24.24 55.38
N ALA A 181 26.74 24.92 55.92
CA ALA A 181 25.72 25.66 55.19
C ALA A 181 26.15 27.13 55.07
N VAL A 182 25.97 27.76 53.90
CA VAL A 182 25.66 29.21 53.81
C VAL A 182 24.73 29.48 52.61
N LYS A 183 23.73 30.30 52.92
CA LYS A 183 22.58 30.83 52.16
C LYS A 183 22.94 31.64 50.90
N LYS A 184 22.10 31.60 49.85
CA LYS A 184 21.37 32.80 49.35
C LYS A 184 20.28 32.54 48.28
N LYS A 185 19.08 32.98 48.66
CA LYS A 185 17.96 33.60 47.90
C LYS A 185 17.50 33.02 46.54
N VAL A 186 16.30 32.44 46.66
CA VAL A 186 15.26 32.20 45.67
C VAL A 186 14.94 33.45 44.83
N GLY A 187 15.04 33.30 43.50
CA GLY A 187 14.36 34.10 42.49
C GLY A 187 13.47 33.16 41.66
N LYS A 188 12.16 33.28 41.85
CA LYS A 188 11.11 32.43 41.29
C LYS A 188 10.78 32.85 39.85
N LYS A 189 11.02 31.98 38.85
CA LYS A 189 10.26 31.97 37.58
C LYS A 189 10.02 30.54 37.11
N THR A 190 8.86 30.03 37.49
CA THR A 190 8.18 28.85 36.94
C THR A 190 7.81 29.10 35.47
N VAL A 191 8.40 28.34 34.54
CA VAL A 191 7.93 28.26 33.16
C VAL A 191 6.79 27.24 33.11
N THR A 192 5.57 27.76 33.10
CA THR A 192 4.34 27.02 32.83
C THR A 192 4.32 26.54 31.38
N LYS A 193 4.06 25.23 31.19
CA LYS A 193 3.74 24.58 29.92
C LYS A 193 2.71 25.39 29.11
N LYS A 194 3.08 25.89 27.94
CA LYS A 194 2.13 26.36 26.92
C LYS A 194 1.86 25.23 25.92
N LYS A 195 0.63 24.70 25.95
CA LYS A 195 0.03 23.89 24.89
C LYS A 195 0.08 24.67 23.57
N SER A 196 0.73 24.12 22.55
CA SER A 196 0.69 24.66 21.19
C SER A 196 -0.61 24.25 20.51
N THR A 197 -1.52 25.21 20.41
CA THR A 197 -2.79 25.09 19.67
C THR A 197 -2.53 25.08 18.16
N VAL A 198 -2.96 24.00 17.48
CA VAL A 198 -2.95 23.86 16.02
C VAL A 198 -3.86 24.95 15.40
N LYS A 199 -3.27 25.87 14.63
CA LYS A 199 -4.03 26.87 13.84
C LYS A 199 -4.77 26.16 12.70
N LYS A 200 -6.10 26.01 12.83
CA LYS A 200 -6.99 25.59 11.72
C LYS A 200 -6.84 26.59 10.55
N LYS A 201 -6.36 26.14 9.39
CA LYS A 201 -6.31 26.93 8.15
C LYS A 201 -7.74 27.19 7.66
N ARG A 202 -8.04 28.44 7.27
CA ARG A 202 -9.36 28.84 6.75
C ARG A 202 -9.68 28.08 5.45
N PRO A 203 -10.95 27.70 5.21
CA PRO A 203 -11.35 26.99 4.01
C PRO A 203 -11.10 27.84 2.76
N PHE A 204 -10.50 27.24 1.72
CA PHE A 204 -10.23 27.89 0.45
C PHE A 204 -11.54 28.29 -0.25
N THR A 205 -11.70 29.57 -0.58
CA THR A 205 -12.85 30.05 -1.35
C THR A 205 -12.57 29.88 -2.86
N PRO A 206 -13.35 29.06 -3.59
CA PRO A 206 -13.12 28.75 -5.00
C PRO A 206 -13.56 29.91 -5.91
N THR A 207 -12.72 30.92 -6.08
CA THR A 207 -12.92 31.96 -7.10
C THR A 207 -12.07 31.68 -8.33
N ALA A 208 -12.51 32.14 -9.50
CA ALA A 208 -11.75 32.01 -10.75
C ALA A 208 -10.32 32.57 -10.61
N ALA A 209 -10.19 33.71 -9.92
CA ALA A 209 -8.89 34.33 -9.62
C ALA A 209 -8.02 33.47 -8.68
N ALA A 210 -8.63 32.82 -7.67
CA ALA A 210 -7.89 31.95 -6.75
C ALA A 210 -7.36 30.70 -7.45
N VAL A 211 -8.14 30.09 -8.35
CA VAL A 211 -7.70 28.94 -9.15
C VAL A 211 -6.53 29.33 -10.08
N ARG A 212 -6.65 30.46 -10.78
CA ARG A 212 -5.58 30.98 -11.66
C ARG A 212 -4.29 31.28 -10.90
N ARG A 213 -4.40 31.88 -9.71
CA ARG A 213 -3.26 32.18 -8.83
C ARG A 213 -2.58 30.89 -8.36
N LEU A 214 -3.38 29.90 -7.96
CA LEU A 214 -2.87 28.62 -7.46
C LEU A 214 -2.12 27.85 -8.55
N ARG A 215 -2.64 27.82 -9.78
CA ARG A 215 -1.92 27.22 -10.91
C ARG A 215 -0.59 27.93 -11.20
N LYS A 216 -0.59 29.26 -11.21
CA LYS A 216 0.65 30.06 -11.41
C LYS A 216 1.67 29.81 -10.31
N GLN A 217 1.24 29.70 -9.05
CA GLN A 217 2.11 29.42 -7.91
C GLN A 217 2.81 28.05 -8.03
N PHE A 218 2.20 27.09 -8.71
CA PHE A 218 2.80 25.77 -8.95
C PHE A 218 3.57 25.67 -10.27
N GLU A 219 3.59 26.72 -11.08
CA GLU A 219 4.25 26.77 -12.40
C GLU A 219 3.79 25.63 -13.32
N MET A 220 2.49 25.30 -13.30
CA MET A 220 1.91 24.20 -14.07
C MET A 220 1.12 24.69 -15.28
N ASN A 221 1.11 23.88 -16.34
CA ASN A 221 0.18 24.07 -17.45
C ASN A 221 -1.26 23.66 -17.05
N SER A 222 -2.26 24.04 -17.85
CA SER A 222 -3.67 23.77 -17.53
C SER A 222 -3.99 22.26 -17.44
N ALA A 223 -3.34 21.44 -18.27
CA ALA A 223 -3.54 19.99 -18.29
C ALA A 223 -2.96 19.30 -17.03
N GLN A 224 -1.76 19.69 -16.62
CA GLN A 224 -1.10 19.21 -15.40
C GLN A 224 -1.91 19.57 -14.16
N PHE A 225 -2.39 20.81 -14.10
CA PHE A 225 -3.23 21.26 -13.00
C PHE A 225 -4.58 20.53 -12.96
N ALA A 226 -5.17 20.26 -14.13
CA ALA A 226 -6.40 19.47 -14.23
C ALA A 226 -6.20 18.02 -13.77
N ALA A 227 -5.09 17.39 -14.15
CA ALA A 227 -4.70 16.05 -13.70
C ALA A 227 -4.52 15.99 -12.17
N LEU A 228 -3.90 17.02 -11.58
CA LEU A 228 -3.73 17.12 -10.12
C LEU A 228 -5.07 17.19 -9.36
N LEU A 229 -6.09 17.78 -9.98
CA LEU A 229 -7.44 17.93 -9.41
C LEU A 229 -8.41 16.80 -9.82
N GLY A 230 -8.00 15.89 -10.71
CA GLY A 230 -8.84 14.82 -11.24
C GLY A 230 -10.01 15.33 -12.10
N VAL A 231 -9.82 16.45 -12.83
CA VAL A 231 -10.82 17.03 -13.75
C VAL A 231 -10.24 17.16 -15.15
N SER A 232 -11.07 17.44 -16.16
CA SER A 232 -10.60 17.58 -17.53
C SER A 232 -9.89 18.93 -17.76
N PRO A 233 -8.86 19.00 -18.63
CA PRO A 233 -8.19 20.25 -18.99
C PRO A 233 -9.12 21.40 -19.43
N PRO A 234 -10.18 21.19 -20.25
CA PRO A 234 -11.09 22.28 -20.63
C PRO A 234 -11.90 22.80 -19.45
N THR A 235 -12.20 21.97 -18.44
CA THR A 235 -12.90 22.41 -17.22
C THR A 235 -12.11 23.46 -16.45
N VAL A 236 -10.79 23.28 -16.30
CA VAL A 236 -9.91 24.29 -15.68
C VAL A 236 -9.86 25.56 -16.52
N GLY A 237 -9.76 25.43 -17.84
CA GLY A 237 -9.79 26.58 -18.75
C GLY A 237 -11.08 27.40 -18.64
N ASN A 238 -12.24 26.74 -18.51
CA ASN A 238 -13.53 27.40 -18.34
C ASN A 238 -13.64 28.11 -16.98
N TRP A 239 -13.09 27.53 -15.92
CA TRP A 239 -13.03 28.17 -14.60
C TRP A 239 -12.12 29.40 -14.59
N GLU A 240 -10.97 29.34 -15.27
CA GLU A 240 -10.04 30.47 -15.35
C GLU A 240 -10.58 31.63 -16.21
N LYS A 241 -11.47 31.35 -17.18
CA LYS A 241 -12.15 32.36 -18.01
C LYS A 241 -13.35 33.01 -17.32
N GLY A 242 -14.02 32.29 -16.42
CA GLY A 242 -15.18 32.80 -15.68
C GLY A 242 -14.81 33.94 -14.72
N SER A 243 -15.81 34.73 -14.33
CA SER A 243 -15.68 35.76 -13.29
C SER A 243 -16.47 35.35 -12.04
N GLY A 244 -15.92 35.64 -10.85
CA GLY A 244 -16.61 35.43 -9.57
C GLY A 244 -16.40 34.06 -8.90
N LYS A 245 -17.35 33.71 -8.02
CA LYS A 245 -17.32 32.49 -7.20
C LYS A 245 -17.83 31.30 -8.02
N LEU A 246 -17.02 30.26 -8.10
CA LEU A 246 -17.34 29.06 -8.88
C LEU A 246 -18.30 28.17 -8.07
N LYS A 247 -19.40 27.75 -8.69
CA LYS A 247 -20.30 26.71 -8.15
C LYS A 247 -19.75 25.35 -8.56
N LEU A 248 -18.91 24.76 -7.70
CA LEU A 248 -18.25 23.48 -7.96
C LEU A 248 -18.90 22.35 -7.14
N ARG A 249 -18.80 21.12 -7.65
CA ARG A 249 -19.20 19.91 -6.91
C ARG A 249 -18.32 19.74 -5.67
N GLN A 250 -18.87 19.16 -4.60
CA GLN A 250 -18.19 19.00 -3.31
C GLN A 250 -16.81 18.31 -3.43
N ARG A 251 -16.73 17.21 -4.19
CA ARG A 251 -15.47 16.50 -4.47
C ARG A 251 -14.38 17.41 -5.04
N THR A 252 -14.76 18.31 -5.95
CA THR A 252 -13.84 19.26 -6.61
C THR A 252 -13.41 20.37 -5.66
N LEU A 253 -14.32 20.83 -4.79
CA LEU A 253 -14.02 21.80 -3.73
C LEU A 253 -13.00 21.24 -2.74
N GLU A 254 -13.19 19.99 -2.33
CA GLU A 254 -12.28 19.28 -1.42
C GLU A 254 -10.90 19.12 -2.08
N ALA A 255 -10.85 18.68 -3.34
CA ALA A 255 -9.59 18.57 -4.09
C ALA A 255 -8.84 19.91 -4.18
N LEU A 256 -9.54 21.01 -4.52
CA LEU A 256 -8.96 22.35 -4.54
C LEU A 256 -8.48 22.81 -3.16
N SER A 257 -9.23 22.52 -2.10
CA SER A 257 -8.84 22.89 -0.73
C SER A 257 -7.59 22.14 -0.26
N GLN A 258 -7.46 20.86 -0.62
CA GLN A 258 -6.29 20.05 -0.33
C GLN A 258 -5.08 20.53 -1.11
N VAL A 259 -5.25 20.81 -2.41
CA VAL A 259 -4.19 21.30 -3.28
C VAL A 259 -3.73 22.70 -2.89
N ALA A 260 -4.63 23.58 -2.44
CA ALA A 260 -4.29 24.90 -1.88
C ALA A 260 -3.43 24.83 -0.62
N GLY A 261 -3.42 23.68 0.08
CA GLY A 261 -2.59 23.44 1.25
C GLY A 261 -1.16 22.97 0.94
N LEU A 262 -0.85 22.63 -0.31
CA LEU A 262 0.42 22.02 -0.72
C LEU A 262 1.48 23.07 -1.12
N THR A 263 2.74 22.69 -0.97
CA THR A 263 3.86 23.43 -1.57
C THR A 263 4.05 23.06 -3.05
N PRO A 264 4.70 23.91 -3.87
CA PRO A 264 4.93 23.63 -5.29
C PRO A 264 5.66 22.29 -5.54
N GLN A 265 6.65 21.95 -4.69
CA GLN A 265 7.37 20.68 -4.80
C GLN A 265 6.48 19.48 -4.48
N GLN A 266 5.58 19.59 -3.48
CA GLN A 266 4.63 18.54 -3.15
C GLN A 266 3.58 18.35 -4.26
N ALA A 267 3.11 19.43 -4.87
CA ALA A 267 2.19 19.37 -6.01
C ALA A 267 2.83 18.67 -7.21
N LYS A 268 4.09 19.01 -7.55
CA LYS A 268 4.86 18.35 -8.62
C LYS A 268 5.11 16.86 -8.33
N ARG A 269 5.38 16.48 -7.07
CA ARG A 269 5.51 15.07 -6.65
C ARG A 269 4.19 14.30 -6.80
N ARG A 270 3.07 14.87 -6.35
CA ARG A 270 1.73 14.25 -6.48
C ARG A 270 1.36 13.99 -7.95
N LEU A 271 1.68 14.96 -8.81
CA LEU A 271 1.46 14.81 -10.24
C LEU A 271 2.29 13.66 -10.84
N LYS A 272 3.56 13.51 -10.45
CA LYS A 272 4.41 12.38 -10.91
C LYS A 272 3.92 11.02 -10.40
N HIS A 273 3.37 10.95 -9.20
CA HIS A 273 2.79 9.70 -8.67
C HIS A 273 1.41 9.38 -9.28
N GLY A 274 0.65 10.39 -9.72
CA GLY A 274 -0.66 10.19 -10.38
C GLY A 274 -0.59 9.97 -11.90
N LEU A 275 0.57 10.20 -12.54
CA LEU A 275 0.83 9.98 -13.97
C LEU A 275 1.60 8.68 -14.26
N LYS A 276 1.80 7.82 -13.26
CA LYS A 276 2.37 6.49 -13.49
C LYS A 276 1.26 5.57 -14.03
N PRO A 277 1.38 5.02 -15.25
CA PRO A 277 0.52 3.92 -15.68
C PRO A 277 0.73 2.66 -14.80
#